data_AF-Q0DMC2-F1
#
_entry.id   AF-Q0DMC2-F1
#
_cell.length_a   1.000
_cell.length_b   1.000
_cell.length_c   1.000
_cell.angle_alpha   90.00
_cell.angle_beta   90.00
_cell.angle_gamma   90.00
#
_symmetry.space_group_name_H-M   'P 1'
#
loop_
_entity.id
_entity.type
_entity.pdbx_description
1 polymer ?
#
loop_
_entity_poly.entity_id
_entity_poly.type
_entity_poly.pdbx_seq_one_letter_code
_entity_poly.pdbx_strand_id
1 'polypeptide(L)'
;MHQPAIMQRALAVVALLAAAAAIAAAQGESPELLPFAVGAAPEGCDVGEGEWVFDEAARPWYAEEECPYIQPDLTCQAHGRPDAAYQRWRWQPRDCSLPR
;
A
#
# COMPACT_ATOMS: atom_id res chain seq x y z
N MET A 1 -4.27 -30.31 -55.03
CA MET A 1 -3.10 -30.53 -54.15
C MET A 1 -2.61 -29.19 -53.62
N HIS A 2 -3.34 -28.60 -52.67
CA HIS A 2 -2.98 -27.39 -51.95
C HIS A 2 -3.74 -27.51 -50.63
N GLN A 3 -3.05 -27.58 -49.48
CA GLN A 3 -3.52 -27.15 -48.13
C GLN A 3 -2.86 -27.80 -46.87
N PRO A 4 -1.62 -28.34 -46.85
CA PRO A 4 -0.96 -28.55 -45.56
C PRO A 4 -0.44 -27.21 -44.97
N ALA A 5 0.13 -26.34 -45.81
CA ALA A 5 0.76 -25.09 -45.38
C ALA A 5 -0.23 -24.02 -44.89
N ILE A 6 -1.43 -23.97 -45.46
CA ILE A 6 -2.47 -22.99 -45.08
C ILE A 6 -3.03 -23.34 -43.70
N MET A 7 -3.26 -24.63 -43.43
CA MET A 7 -3.76 -25.10 -42.15
C MET A 7 -2.73 -24.89 -41.04
N GLN A 8 -1.44 -25.09 -41.34
CA GLN A 8 -0.36 -24.86 -40.39
C GLN A 8 -0.12 -23.38 -40.08
N ARG A 9 -0.30 -22.49 -41.06
CA ARG A 9 -0.31 -21.03 -40.85
C ARG A 9 -1.49 -20.59 -39.98
N ALA A 10 -2.69 -21.14 -40.21
CA ALA A 10 -3.86 -20.85 -39.40
C ALA A 10 -3.66 -21.30 -37.94
N LEU A 11 -3.13 -22.50 -37.71
CA LEU A 11 -2.77 -23.01 -36.39
C LEU A 11 -1.74 -22.13 -35.66
N ALA A 12 -0.70 -21.68 -36.38
CA ALA A 12 0.31 -20.79 -35.81
C ALA A 12 -0.27 -19.43 -35.41
N VAL A 13 -1.16 -18.85 -36.23
CA VAL A 13 -1.84 -17.60 -35.91
C VAL A 13 -2.75 -17.76 -34.69
N VAL A 14 -3.51 -18.85 -34.61
CA VAL A 14 -4.37 -19.15 -33.45
C VAL A 14 -3.54 -19.31 -32.17
N ALA A 15 -2.40 -20.01 -32.23
CA ALA A 15 -1.50 -20.17 -31.08
C ALA A 15 -0.89 -18.84 -30.63
N LEU A 16 -0.49 -17.97 -31.58
CA LEU A 16 0.02 -16.63 -31.27
C LEU A 16 -1.04 -15.73 -30.63
N LEU A 17 -2.29 -15.77 -31.14
CA LEU A 17 -3.40 -15.01 -30.57
C LEU A 17 -3.75 -15.49 -29.14
N ALA A 18 -3.76 -16.81 -28.92
CA ALA A 18 -4.00 -17.38 -27.60
C ALA A 18 -2.89 -17.01 -26.59
N ALA A 19 -1.62 -17.05 -27.02
CA ALA A 19 -0.50 -16.63 -26.19
C ALA A 19 -0.57 -15.13 -25.85
N ALA A 20 -0.91 -14.27 -26.81
CA ALA A 20 -1.09 -12.84 -26.57
C ALA A 20 -2.21 -12.54 -25.57
N ALA A 21 -3.34 -13.27 -25.64
CA ALA A 21 -4.43 -13.14 -24.67
C ALA A 21 -4.02 -13.59 -23.25
N ALA A 22 -3.23 -14.66 -23.13
CA ALA A 22 -2.71 -15.11 -21.84
C ALA A 22 -1.72 -14.11 -21.22
N ILE A 23 -0.86 -13.50 -22.03
CA ILE A 23 0.08 -12.45 -21.58
C ILE A 23 -0.67 -11.19 -21.12
N ALA A 24 -1.76 -10.82 -21.80
CA ALA A 24 -2.60 -9.70 -21.39
C ALA A 24 -3.33 -9.96 -20.07
N ALA A 25 -3.77 -11.20 -19.81
CA ALA A 25 -4.42 -11.57 -18.56
C ALA A 25 -3.45 -11.69 -17.36
N ALA A 26 -2.16 -11.94 -17.62
CA ALA A 26 -1.14 -12.04 -16.58
C ALA A 26 -0.61 -10.68 -16.11
N GLN A 27 -0.76 -9.63 -16.92
CA GLN A 27 -0.41 -8.26 -16.56
C GLN A 27 -1.61 -7.56 -15.93
N GLY A 28 -2.05 -8.08 -14.78
CA GLY A 28 -2.79 -7.26 -13.83
C GLY A 28 -1.81 -6.26 -13.25
N GLU A 29 -1.75 -5.07 -13.83
CA GLU A 29 -0.99 -3.95 -13.28
C GLU A 29 -1.67 -3.60 -11.94
N SER A 30 -1.09 -4.10 -10.85
CA SER A 30 -1.57 -3.75 -9.51
C SER A 30 -1.45 -2.23 -9.41
N PRO A 31 -2.56 -1.50 -9.21
CA PRO A 31 -2.50 -0.05 -9.18
C PRO A 31 -1.45 0.36 -8.14
N GLU A 32 -0.60 1.31 -8.49
CA GLU A 32 0.36 1.89 -7.55
C GLU A 32 -0.45 2.51 -6.41
N LEU A 33 -0.61 1.75 -5.33
CA LEU A 33 -1.45 2.13 -4.21
C LEU A 33 -0.76 3.30 -3.51
N LEU A 34 -1.38 4.47 -3.63
CA LEU A 34 -0.87 5.67 -2.97
C LEU A 34 -0.80 5.38 -1.46
N PRO A 35 0.30 5.76 -0.78
CA PRO A 35 0.50 5.51 0.66
C PRO A 35 -0.64 5.95 1.58
N PHE A 36 -1.46 6.89 1.11
CA PHE A 36 -2.57 7.52 1.83
C PHE A 36 -3.96 7.15 1.31
N ALA A 37 -4.07 6.23 0.34
CA ALA A 37 -5.36 5.80 -0.17
C ALA A 37 -6.09 4.96 0.90
N VAL A 38 -6.95 5.63 1.68
CA VAL A 38 -7.76 5.00 2.72
C VAL A 38 -8.67 3.94 2.08
N GLY A 39 -8.50 2.68 2.48
CA GLY A 39 -9.24 1.53 1.94
C GLY A 39 -8.56 0.80 0.78
N ALA A 40 -7.41 1.29 0.30
CA ALA A 40 -6.63 0.63 -0.75
C ALA A 40 -5.33 0.10 -0.14
N ALA A 41 -5.46 -1.02 0.58
CA ALA A 41 -4.33 -1.78 1.11
C ALA A 41 -4.00 -2.92 0.13
N PRO A 42 -2.79 -3.52 0.19
CA PRO A 42 -2.50 -4.75 -0.54
C PRO A 42 -3.60 -5.78 -0.31
N GLU A 43 -3.94 -6.60 -1.33
CA GLU A 43 -4.95 -7.64 -1.15
C GLU A 43 -4.64 -8.49 0.10
N GLY A 44 -5.60 -8.59 1.00
CA GLY A 44 -5.45 -9.31 2.26
C GLY A 44 -4.87 -8.51 3.43
N CYS A 45 -4.59 -7.21 3.28
CA CYS A 45 -4.26 -6.36 4.43
C CYS A 45 -5.47 -5.55 4.90
N ASP A 46 -6.05 -5.95 6.03
CA ASP A 46 -6.98 -5.10 6.76
C ASP A 46 -6.20 -4.11 7.64
N VAL A 47 -6.14 -2.85 7.22
CA VAL A 47 -5.46 -1.79 7.99
C VAL A 47 -6.13 -1.48 9.32
N GLY A 48 -7.39 -1.88 9.52
CA GLY A 48 -8.12 -1.76 10.77
C GLY A 48 -7.82 -2.87 11.78
N GLU A 49 -7.20 -3.97 11.36
CA GLU A 49 -6.82 -5.09 12.22
C GLU A 49 -5.32 -5.11 12.50
N GLY A 50 -4.95 -4.98 13.78
CA GLY A 50 -3.55 -4.88 14.18
C GLY A 50 -3.39 -4.59 15.66
N GLU A 51 -2.21 -4.08 16.00
CA GLU A 51 -1.86 -3.75 17.38
C GLU A 51 -1.06 -2.44 17.46
N TRP A 52 -1.15 -1.80 18.62
CA TRP A 52 -0.27 -0.68 18.96
C TRP A 52 1.08 -1.22 19.39
N VAL A 53 2.14 -0.81 18.69
CA VAL A 53 3.52 -1.17 19.00
C VAL A 53 4.26 0.07 19.46
N PHE A 54 4.92 -0.02 20.61
CA PHE A 54 5.78 1.05 21.11
C PHE A 54 7.11 1.03 20.35
N ASP A 55 7.51 2.17 19.79
CA ASP A 55 8.79 2.31 19.11
C ASP A 55 9.65 3.38 19.81
N GLU A 56 10.66 2.91 20.55
CA GLU A 56 11.62 3.76 21.26
C GLU A 56 12.42 4.67 20.32
N ALA A 57 12.69 4.20 19.10
CA ALA A 57 13.44 4.92 18.08
C ALA A 57 12.52 5.77 17.19
N ALA A 58 11.19 5.57 17.24
CA ALA A 58 10.26 6.40 16.49
C ALA A 58 10.30 7.83 17.03
N ARG A 59 10.66 8.74 16.13
CA ARG A 59 10.31 10.14 16.28
C ARG A 59 8.85 10.29 15.87
N PRO A 60 8.00 11.03 16.63
CA PRO A 60 6.71 11.44 16.09
C PRO A 60 6.93 12.18 14.76
N TRP A 61 5.98 12.03 13.84
CA TRP A 61 6.08 12.63 12.49
C TRP A 61 6.31 14.14 12.52
N TYR A 62 5.86 14.81 13.57
CA TYR A 62 6.10 16.20 13.88
C TYR A 62 6.20 16.37 15.40
N ALA A 63 6.99 17.34 15.87
CA ALA A 63 6.87 17.83 17.25
C ALA A 63 5.77 18.90 17.33
N GLU A 64 5.07 19.01 18.47
CA GLU A 64 3.99 19.98 18.65
C GLU A 64 4.47 21.42 18.42
N GLU A 65 5.69 21.72 18.86
CA GLU A 65 6.37 23.01 18.71
C GLU A 65 6.86 23.32 17.27
N GLU A 66 6.99 22.30 16.41
CA GLU A 66 7.44 22.46 15.04
C GLU A 66 6.29 22.76 14.06
N CYS A 67 5.04 22.50 14.46
CA CYS A 67 3.87 22.67 13.62
C CYS A 67 3.15 23.99 13.90
N PRO A 68 3.31 25.05 13.08
CA PRO A 68 2.65 26.34 13.33
C PRO A 68 1.12 26.30 13.09
N TYR A 69 0.61 25.20 12.54
CA TYR A 69 -0.80 25.02 12.20
C TYR A 69 -1.57 24.21 13.24
N ILE A 70 -0.90 23.63 14.24
CA ILE A 70 -1.57 22.93 15.32
C ILE A 70 -2.41 23.92 16.12
N GLN A 71 -3.68 23.58 16.35
CA GLN A 71 -4.53 24.42 17.19
C GLN A 71 -4.04 24.38 18.63
N PRO A 72 -4.07 25.51 19.37
CA PRO A 72 -3.63 25.53 20.77
C PRO A 72 -4.30 24.45 21.61
N ASP A 73 -5.59 24.18 21.44
CA ASP A 73 -6.30 23.16 22.21
C ASP A 73 -5.76 21.72 22.02
N LEU A 74 -4.91 21.51 21.02
CA LEU A 74 -4.28 20.23 20.69
C LEU A 74 -2.81 20.13 21.14
N THR A 75 -2.21 21.19 21.69
CA THR A 75 -0.82 21.19 22.17
C THR A 75 -0.72 20.75 23.62
N CYS A 76 -0.86 19.45 23.85
CA CYS A 76 -0.86 18.87 25.19
C CYS A 76 0.40 19.18 26.00
N GLN A 77 1.58 19.15 25.37
CA GLN A 77 2.84 19.44 26.06
C GLN A 77 2.91 20.91 26.48
N ALA A 78 2.51 21.83 25.59
CA ALA A 78 2.44 23.26 25.91
C ALA A 78 1.45 23.57 27.04
N HIS A 79 0.41 22.74 27.18
CA HIS A 79 -0.58 22.82 28.26
C HIS A 79 -0.22 22.01 29.51
N GLY A 80 1.05 21.60 29.65
CA GLY A 80 1.59 21.07 30.91
C GLY A 80 1.43 19.56 31.10
N ARG A 81 1.08 18.80 30.06
CA ARG A 81 1.13 17.33 30.14
C ARG A 81 2.59 16.89 30.36
N PRO A 82 2.88 16.12 31.43
CA PRO A 82 4.27 15.82 31.79
C PRO A 82 4.89 14.63 31.04
N ASP A 83 4.07 13.74 30.47
CA ASP A 83 4.52 12.56 29.75
C ASP A 83 4.44 12.75 28.23
N ALA A 84 5.42 12.21 27.50
CA ALA A 84 5.48 12.25 26.02
C ALA A 84 5.48 10.84 25.39
N ALA A 85 5.36 9.78 26.18
CA ALA A 85 5.45 8.40 25.70
C ALA A 85 4.30 8.03 24.73
N TYR A 86 3.14 8.68 24.86
CA TYR A 86 2.01 8.48 23.95
C TYR A 86 2.36 8.76 22.48
N GLN A 87 3.30 9.67 22.22
CA GLN A 87 3.72 10.06 20.86
C GLN A 87 4.57 8.99 20.16
N ARG A 88 4.98 7.92 20.88
CA ARG A 88 5.89 6.87 20.38
C ARG A 88 5.18 5.57 20.01
N TRP A 89 3.86 5.53 20.14
CA TRP A 89 3.06 4.38 19.71
C TRP A 89 2.76 4.50 18.22
N ARG A 90 3.00 3.42 17.48
CA ARG A 90 2.57 3.27 16.09
C ARG A 90 1.54 2.16 15.95
N TRP A 91 0.64 2.33 15.00
CA TRP A 91 -0.25 1.26 14.58
C TRP A 91 0.48 0.30 13.64
N GLN A 92 0.45 -1.00 13.92
CA GLN A 92 1.00 -2.07 13.09
C GLN A 92 -0.13 -2.98 12.64
N PRO A 93 -0.57 -2.92 11.36
CA PRO A 93 -1.48 -3.90 10.80
C PRO A 93 -0.89 -5.31 10.90
N ARG A 94 -1.75 -6.32 11.05
CA ARG A 94 -1.31 -7.72 11.23
C ARG A 94 -0.62 -8.28 9.98
N ASP A 95 -1.19 -8.03 8.81
CA ASP A 95 -0.81 -8.71 7.57
C ASP A 95 0.00 -7.82 6.61
N CYS A 96 0.25 -6.56 6.96
CA CYS A 96 1.12 -5.69 6.20
C CYS A 96 1.77 -4.59 7.06
N SER A 97 2.72 -3.86 6.46
CA SER A 97 3.35 -2.68 7.08
C SER A 97 2.87 -1.41 6.40
N LEU A 98 2.61 -0.38 7.21
CA LEU A 98 2.30 0.94 6.66
C LEU A 98 3.56 1.57 6.04
N PRO A 99 3.44 2.23 4.88
CA PRO A 99 4.55 2.98 4.29
C PRO A 99 5.01 4.11 5.21
N ARG A 100 6.29 4.46 5.12
CA ARG A 100 6.92 5.56 5.86
C ARG A 100 6.98 6.84 5.03
#